data_AF-A0AAJ5ZC19-F1
#
_entry.id   AF-A0AAJ5ZC19-F1
#
_cell.length_a   1.000
_cell.length_b   1.000
_cell.length_c   1.000
_cell.angle_alpha   90.00
_cell.angle_beta   90.00
_cell.angle_gamma   90.00
#
_symmetry.space_group_name_H-M   'P 1'
#
loop_
_entity.id
_entity.type
_entity.pdbx_description
1 polymer ?
#
loop_
_entity_poly.entity_id
_entity_poly.type
_entity_poly.pdbx_seq_one_letter_code
_entity_poly.pdbx_strand_id
1 'polypeptide(L)'
;MAETTEQPTTGDHHFCAHCGTENDPKGYACTRCGERLVEVHADSPSPLGLNSCPKCGNANNTRAAFCWVCGSEMHNAVRISPQPQAQPDARPETTTGPRTYRPDLNPAGNPAKSPTTNPQDDLRGPAINQDAELDISQQNPFGSAEAPSDNTSGTKDGEIPEGVKKWNWAAFLMPAIWGIFSGVPYTAVLFGAAFLPPTIQFIVMAGASLYLGAKGNELSWRGKKWRSVEHFQAFHRQWTSWAVKLTVAVAAILLLYILAVSGT
;
A
#
# COMPACT_ATOMS: atom_id res chain seq x y z
N MET A 1 5.20 -31.54 -29.63
CA MET A 1 4.15 -31.38 -28.62
C MET A 1 4.62 -32.11 -27.37
N ALA A 2 5.04 -31.36 -26.36
CA ALA A 2 5.20 -31.85 -24.99
C ALA A 2 5.00 -30.62 -24.11
N GLU A 3 3.73 -30.39 -23.80
CA GLU A 3 3.28 -29.45 -22.78
C GLU A 3 3.60 -30.12 -21.43
N THR A 4 4.47 -29.49 -20.64
CA THR A 4 4.68 -29.90 -19.25
C THR A 4 4.39 -28.70 -18.38
N THR A 5 3.23 -28.80 -17.76
CA THR A 5 2.67 -27.96 -16.72
C THR A 5 3.63 -27.94 -15.52
N GLU A 6 4.26 -26.81 -15.23
CA GLU A 6 4.82 -26.55 -13.90
C GLU A 6 3.89 -25.57 -13.18
N GLN A 7 2.93 -26.14 -12.43
CA GLN A 7 2.28 -25.44 -11.35
C GLN A 7 3.33 -25.15 -10.27
N PRO A 8 3.44 -23.93 -9.74
CA PRO A 8 4.35 -23.65 -8.63
C PRO A 8 3.87 -24.43 -7.40
N THR A 9 4.74 -25.28 -6.86
CA THR A 9 4.51 -26.04 -5.64
C THR A 9 4.19 -25.11 -4.48
N THR A 10 2.91 -25.08 -4.10
CA THR A 10 2.42 -24.54 -2.83
C THR A 10 3.07 -25.29 -1.68
N GLY A 11 4.09 -24.73 -1.02
CA GLY A 11 4.65 -25.37 0.18
C GLY A 11 5.80 -24.65 0.88
N ASP A 12 6.73 -24.06 0.13
CA ASP A 12 8.04 -23.73 0.74
C ASP A 12 8.22 -22.25 1.09
N HIS A 13 7.37 -21.36 0.58
CA HIS A 13 7.57 -19.92 0.69
C HIS A 13 6.23 -19.17 0.87
N HIS A 14 6.24 -18.13 1.71
CA HIS A 14 5.13 -17.20 1.88
C HIS A 14 5.57 -15.78 1.53
N PHE A 15 5.05 -15.26 0.42
CA PHE A 15 5.34 -13.90 -0.03
C PHE A 15 4.46 -12.88 0.70
N CYS A 16 5.07 -11.81 1.19
CA CYS A 16 4.33 -10.76 1.88
C CYS A 16 3.43 -10.00 0.90
N ALA A 17 2.10 -10.05 1.12
CA ALA A 17 1.12 -9.35 0.29
C ALA A 17 1.30 -7.82 0.25
N HIS A 18 2.06 -7.24 1.19
CA HIS A 18 2.34 -5.81 1.27
C HIS A 18 3.64 -5.40 0.54
N CYS A 19 4.74 -6.16 0.69
CA CYS A 19 6.05 -5.74 0.16
C CYS A 19 6.75 -6.76 -0.75
N GLY A 20 6.14 -7.92 -1.01
CA GLY A 20 6.64 -8.95 -1.92
C GLY A 20 7.82 -9.77 -1.37
N THR A 21 8.27 -9.51 -0.14
CA THR A 21 9.36 -10.28 0.45
C THR A 21 8.95 -11.71 0.71
N GLU A 22 9.82 -12.64 0.31
CA GLU A 22 9.72 -14.06 0.61
C GLU A 22 10.03 -14.31 2.09
N ASN A 23 9.20 -15.12 2.72
CA ASN A 23 9.36 -15.51 4.12
C ASN A 23 9.16 -17.01 4.27
N ASP A 24 9.62 -17.53 5.41
CA ASP A 24 9.26 -18.87 5.86
C ASP A 24 7.73 -19.02 5.94
N PRO A 25 7.15 -20.12 5.44
CA PRO A 25 5.71 -20.34 5.44
C PRO A 25 5.10 -20.37 6.85
N LYS A 26 5.88 -20.72 7.87
CA LYS A 26 5.44 -20.72 9.28
C LYS A 26 5.71 -19.37 9.97
N GLY A 27 6.20 -18.37 9.24
CA GLY A 27 6.43 -17.03 9.76
C GLY A 27 5.12 -16.34 10.15
N TYR A 28 5.08 -15.72 11.33
CA TYR A 28 3.92 -14.94 11.76
C TYR A 28 3.83 -13.58 11.04
N ALA A 29 4.97 -12.96 10.79
CA ALA A 29 5.07 -11.64 10.20
C ALA A 29 6.22 -11.61 9.18
N CYS A 30 6.10 -10.72 8.20
CA CYS A 30 7.10 -10.46 7.21
C CYS A 30 8.38 -9.99 7.91
N THR A 31 9.48 -10.71 7.68
CA THR A 31 10.82 -10.44 8.23
C THR A 31 11.37 -9.07 7.83
N ARG A 32 10.75 -8.43 6.83
CA ARG A 32 11.17 -7.14 6.30
C ARG A 32 10.25 -5.98 6.67
N CYS A 33 8.96 -6.06 6.37
CA CYS A 33 8.04 -4.95 6.62
C CYS A 33 7.20 -5.11 7.89
N GLY A 34 7.32 -6.24 8.61
CA GLY A 34 6.57 -6.51 9.84
C GLY A 34 5.08 -6.78 9.65
N GLU A 35 4.57 -6.74 8.41
CA GLU A 35 3.16 -7.03 8.11
C GLU A 35 2.84 -8.49 8.41
N ARG A 36 1.66 -8.77 8.93
CA ARG A 36 1.25 -10.14 9.24
C ARG A 36 1.19 -10.98 7.96
N LEU A 37 1.76 -12.18 8.01
CA LEU A 37 1.62 -13.15 6.93
C LEU A 37 0.25 -13.81 7.08
N VAL A 38 -0.59 -13.70 6.05
CA VAL A 38 -1.96 -14.18 6.07
C VAL A 38 -2.18 -15.03 4.83
N GLU A 39 -2.47 -16.30 5.05
CA GLU A 39 -2.90 -17.21 4.00
C GLU A 39 -4.34 -16.89 3.64
N VAL A 40 -4.59 -16.68 2.36
CA VAL A 40 -5.89 -16.31 1.83
C VAL A 40 -6.30 -17.38 0.83
N HIS A 41 -7.46 -18.00 1.10
CA HIS A 41 -8.10 -18.98 0.23
C HIS A 41 -9.34 -18.36 -0.40
N ALA A 42 -9.89 -19.02 -1.44
CA ALA A 42 -11.08 -18.53 -2.15
C ALA A 42 -12.31 -18.35 -1.23
N ASP A 43 -12.39 -19.16 -0.17
CA ASP A 43 -13.49 -19.14 0.81
C ASP A 43 -13.19 -18.24 2.02
N SER A 44 -12.04 -17.56 2.05
CA SER A 44 -11.66 -16.71 3.18
C SER A 44 -12.62 -15.52 3.33
N PRO A 45 -13.09 -15.22 4.56
CA PRO A 45 -13.96 -14.08 4.79
C PRO A 45 -13.21 -12.77 4.53
N SER A 46 -13.66 -12.00 3.55
CA SER A 46 -13.11 -10.67 3.25
C SER A 46 -14.22 -9.64 3.07
N PRO A 47 -14.29 -8.59 3.90
CA PRO A 47 -15.31 -7.54 3.78
C PRO A 47 -15.17 -6.72 2.49
N LEU A 48 -13.98 -6.72 1.87
CA LEU A 48 -13.68 -6.01 0.63
C LEU A 48 -13.59 -6.95 -0.58
N GLY A 49 -13.94 -8.22 -0.42
CA GLY A 49 -13.81 -9.26 -1.44
C GLY A 49 -12.37 -9.73 -1.65
N LEU A 50 -12.20 -10.63 -2.62
CA LEU A 50 -10.94 -11.26 -3.00
C LEU A 50 -10.63 -10.97 -4.47
N ASN A 51 -9.35 -11.04 -4.83
CA ASN A 51 -8.89 -11.01 -6.22
C ASN A 51 -8.06 -12.25 -6.55
N SER A 52 -8.11 -12.71 -7.80
CA SER A 52 -7.28 -13.81 -8.27
C SER A 52 -5.98 -13.28 -8.86
N CYS A 53 -4.87 -13.95 -8.55
CA CYS A 53 -3.58 -13.62 -9.11
C CYS A 53 -3.55 -13.97 -10.61
N PRO A 54 -3.17 -13.05 -11.51
CA PRO A 54 -3.13 -13.33 -12.95
C PRO A 54 -2.01 -14.32 -13.34
N LYS A 55 -0.98 -14.49 -12.50
CA LYS A 55 0.16 -15.38 -12.76
C LYS A 55 -0.08 -16.82 -12.31
N CYS A 56 -0.63 -17.02 -11.12
CA CYS A 56 -0.78 -18.35 -10.52
C CYS A 56 -2.23 -18.73 -10.16
N GLY A 57 -3.19 -17.82 -10.36
CA GLY A 57 -4.62 -18.06 -10.05
C GLY A 57 -5.00 -17.96 -8.58
N ASN A 58 -4.03 -17.91 -7.65
CA ASN A 58 -4.32 -17.94 -6.22
C ASN A 58 -5.14 -16.74 -5.72
N ALA A 59 -6.00 -16.99 -4.72
CA ALA A 59 -6.82 -15.97 -4.08
C ALA A 59 -6.00 -15.06 -3.17
N ASN A 60 -6.25 -13.76 -3.27
CA ASN A 60 -5.58 -12.72 -2.50
C ASN A 60 -6.61 -11.71 -2.00
N ASN A 61 -6.26 -10.96 -0.97
CA ASN A 61 -7.07 -9.84 -0.52
C ASN A 61 -7.08 -8.74 -1.60
N THR A 62 -8.19 -8.02 -1.78
CA THR A 62 -8.29 -6.92 -2.76
C THR A 62 -7.29 -5.78 -2.57
N ARG A 63 -6.64 -5.68 -1.39
CA ARG A 63 -5.57 -4.72 -1.10
C ARG A 63 -4.15 -5.30 -1.21
N ALA A 64 -4.00 -6.56 -1.58
CA ALA A 64 -2.70 -7.17 -1.79
C ALA A 64 -1.98 -6.50 -2.96
N ALA A 65 -0.77 -5.99 -2.72
CA ALA A 65 0.12 -5.48 -3.76
C ALA A 65 0.87 -6.61 -4.46
N PHE A 66 1.11 -7.72 -3.76
CA PHE A 66 1.81 -8.91 -4.23
C PHE A 66 1.00 -10.17 -3.92
N CYS A 67 1.11 -11.19 -4.78
CA CYS A 67 0.53 -12.49 -4.55
C CYS A 67 1.27 -13.22 -3.42
N TRP A 68 0.55 -13.70 -2.39
CA TRP A 68 1.20 -14.35 -1.26
C TRP A 68 1.81 -15.73 -1.58
N VAL A 69 1.40 -16.35 -2.69
CA VAL A 69 1.91 -17.66 -3.14
C VAL A 69 3.08 -17.55 -4.11
N CYS A 70 2.97 -16.70 -5.15
CA CYS A 70 3.98 -16.66 -6.22
C CYS A 70 4.79 -15.36 -6.30
N GLY A 71 4.53 -14.40 -5.40
CA GLY A 71 5.24 -13.13 -5.32
C GLY A 71 4.97 -12.14 -6.46
N SER A 72 4.11 -12.47 -7.45
CA SER A 72 3.82 -11.56 -8.56
C SER A 72 3.07 -10.32 -8.11
N GLU A 73 3.36 -9.18 -8.75
CA GLU A 73 2.61 -7.94 -8.52
C GLU A 73 1.15 -8.06 -8.98
N MET A 74 0.23 -7.44 -8.23
CA MET A 74 -1.23 -7.62 -8.37
C MET A 74 -1.93 -6.46 -9.09
N HIS A 75 -1.18 -5.60 -9.80
CA HIS A 75 -1.68 -4.37 -10.45
C HIS A 75 -2.84 -4.60 -11.44
N ASN A 76 -3.03 -5.82 -11.95
CA ASN A 76 -4.10 -6.20 -12.89
C ASN A 76 -4.95 -7.39 -12.41
N ALA A 77 -5.12 -7.56 -11.10
CA ALA A 77 -5.84 -8.71 -10.57
C ALA A 77 -7.36 -8.65 -10.81
N VAL A 78 -7.93 -9.77 -11.27
CA VAL A 78 -9.38 -9.88 -11.54
C VAL A 78 -10.13 -10.06 -10.22
N ARG A 79 -11.20 -9.29 -10.00
CA ARG A 79 -12.03 -9.45 -8.80
C ARG A 79 -12.80 -10.77 -8.87
N ILE A 80 -12.71 -11.55 -7.80
CA ILE A 80 -13.55 -12.71 -7.60
C ILE A 80 -14.88 -12.15 -7.10
N SER A 81 -15.89 -12.09 -7.95
CA SER A 81 -17.23 -11.70 -7.53
C SER A 81 -17.69 -12.66 -6.44
N PRO A 82 -18.13 -12.17 -5.26
CA PRO A 82 -18.79 -13.03 -4.30
C PRO A 82 -20.03 -13.62 -4.97
N GLN A 83 -20.12 -14.95 -5.00
CA GLN A 83 -21.38 -15.60 -5.32
C GLN A 83 -22.40 -15.12 -4.27
N PRO A 84 -23.58 -14.60 -4.67
CA PRO A 84 -24.58 -14.16 -3.70
C PRO A 84 -24.89 -15.32 -2.78
N GLN A 85 -24.49 -15.23 -1.51
CA GLN A 85 -24.92 -16.19 -0.51
C GLN A 85 -26.44 -16.04 -0.42
N ALA A 86 -27.16 -17.11 -0.81
CA ALA A 86 -28.60 -17.18 -0.64
C ALA A 86 -28.89 -16.97 0.85
N GLN A 87 -29.51 -15.85 1.16
CA GLN A 87 -29.96 -15.52 2.50
C GLN A 87 -30.99 -16.58 2.91
N PRO A 88 -30.83 -17.27 4.05
CA PRO A 88 -31.81 -18.26 4.48
C PRO A 88 -33.16 -17.58 4.69
N ASP A 89 -34.19 -18.19 4.13
CA ASP A 89 -35.56 -17.71 4.06
C ASP A 89 -36.05 -17.11 5.39
N ALA A 90 -36.32 -15.81 5.38
CA ALA A 90 -37.11 -15.19 6.43
C ALA A 90 -38.54 -15.73 6.31
N ARG A 91 -38.94 -16.58 7.27
CA ARG A 91 -40.33 -17.00 7.46
C ARG A 91 -41.23 -15.77 7.62
N PRO A 92 -42.43 -15.74 7.01
CA PRO A 92 -43.40 -14.69 7.27
C PRO A 92 -43.99 -14.86 8.68
N GLU A 93 -43.77 -13.88 9.55
CA GLU A 93 -44.44 -13.79 10.85
C GLU A 93 -45.90 -13.36 10.66
N THR A 94 -46.82 -14.25 11.03
CA THR A 94 -48.26 -14.00 11.15
C THR A 94 -48.59 -13.08 12.33
N THR A 95 -49.32 -12.02 12.01
CA THR A 95 -49.93 -10.99 12.87
C THR A 95 -50.81 -11.55 14.01
N THR A 96 -50.58 -11.14 15.27
CA THR A 96 -51.66 -10.84 16.26
C THR A 96 -51.13 -10.09 17.51
N GLY A 97 -51.73 -8.93 17.87
CA GLY A 97 -51.64 -8.31 19.21
C GLY A 97 -51.16 -6.84 19.29
N PRO A 98 -51.67 -6.00 20.23
CA PRO A 98 -52.25 -4.70 19.87
C PRO A 98 -51.33 -3.46 19.93
N ARG A 99 -51.66 -2.51 19.05
CA ARG A 99 -51.11 -1.15 18.92
C ARG A 99 -51.39 -0.31 20.16
N THR A 100 -50.34 0.27 20.76
CA THR A 100 -50.47 1.50 21.55
C THR A 100 -49.94 2.69 20.75
N TYR A 101 -50.87 3.62 20.52
CA TYR A 101 -50.80 4.88 19.79
C TYR A 101 -49.69 5.83 20.28
N ARG A 102 -48.95 6.44 19.34
CA ARG A 102 -48.24 7.72 19.57
C ARG A 102 -48.45 8.61 18.34
N PRO A 103 -49.03 9.82 18.49
CA PRO A 103 -49.44 10.66 17.37
C PRO A 103 -48.27 11.37 16.67
N ASP A 104 -48.41 11.45 15.35
CA ASP A 104 -47.53 12.09 14.38
C ASP A 104 -47.42 13.61 14.57
N LEU A 105 -46.31 14.19 14.10
CA LEU A 105 -46.33 15.46 13.39
C LEU A 105 -45.32 15.40 12.22
N ASN A 106 -45.84 15.23 11.01
CA ASN A 106 -45.23 15.69 9.77
C ASN A 106 -46.23 16.61 9.05
N PRO A 107 -45.83 17.75 8.47
CA PRO A 107 -46.69 18.49 7.55
C PRO A 107 -46.61 17.95 6.12
N ALA A 108 -47.79 17.90 5.49
CA ALA A 108 -48.12 17.53 4.12
C ALA A 108 -47.45 18.42 3.03
N GLY A 109 -47.45 18.07 1.73
CA GLY A 109 -48.36 17.17 1.05
C GLY A 109 -48.00 16.76 -0.39
N ASN A 110 -48.87 15.89 -0.90
CA ASN A 110 -48.90 15.09 -2.15
C ASN A 110 -49.50 15.86 -3.37
N PRO A 111 -49.94 15.26 -4.52
CA PRO A 111 -49.70 13.92 -5.14
C PRO A 111 -49.45 13.88 -6.68
N ALA A 112 -48.98 12.70 -7.15
CA ALA A 112 -49.38 11.89 -8.34
C ALA A 112 -49.37 12.41 -9.80
N LYS A 113 -48.78 11.60 -10.71
CA LYS A 113 -49.49 10.81 -11.76
C LYS A 113 -48.51 9.97 -12.62
N SER A 114 -48.88 8.72 -12.92
CA SER A 114 -48.46 7.88 -14.08
C SER A 114 -49.72 7.63 -14.95
N PRO A 115 -49.75 6.88 -16.10
CA PRO A 115 -48.69 6.18 -16.89
C PRO A 115 -48.82 6.28 -18.45
N THR A 116 -47.85 5.67 -19.18
CA THR A 116 -47.90 5.12 -20.59
C THR A 116 -48.11 6.09 -21.78
N THR A 117 -47.48 5.96 -22.95
CA THR A 117 -47.59 4.89 -23.97
C THR A 117 -46.56 5.13 -25.12
N ASN A 118 -46.03 4.07 -25.74
CA ASN A 118 -45.39 4.10 -27.08
C ASN A 118 -46.46 4.16 -28.19
N PRO A 119 -46.13 4.66 -29.40
CA PRO A 119 -45.98 3.75 -30.54
C PRO A 119 -44.84 4.09 -31.56
N GLN A 120 -44.52 3.05 -32.34
CA GLN A 120 -43.58 2.92 -33.47
C GLN A 120 -43.87 3.88 -34.66
N ASP A 121 -42.85 4.20 -35.48
CA ASP A 121 -42.85 3.94 -36.94
C ASP A 121 -41.54 4.39 -37.65
N ASP A 122 -40.94 3.41 -38.35
CA ASP A 122 -40.26 3.42 -39.65
C ASP A 122 -39.26 4.52 -40.08
N LEU A 123 -38.07 4.08 -40.53
CA LEU A 123 -37.63 4.21 -41.95
C LEU A 123 -36.31 3.46 -42.21
N ARG A 124 -36.11 3.09 -43.48
CA ARG A 124 -35.37 1.94 -44.00
C ARG A 124 -34.12 2.34 -44.80
N GLY A 125 -32.96 1.75 -44.46
CA GLY A 125 -31.83 1.35 -45.34
C GLY A 125 -30.73 2.39 -45.71
N PRO A 126 -29.61 1.98 -46.36
CA PRO A 126 -29.10 0.62 -46.61
C PRO A 126 -27.68 0.35 -46.06
N ALA A 127 -27.27 -0.91 -46.11
CA ALA A 127 -25.91 -1.40 -45.85
C ALA A 127 -24.96 -1.06 -47.01
N ILE A 128 -23.70 -0.73 -46.69
CA ILE A 128 -22.58 -0.76 -47.62
C ILE A 128 -21.39 -1.40 -46.90
N ASN A 129 -20.94 -2.55 -47.45
CA ASN A 129 -19.63 -3.13 -47.19
C ASN A 129 -18.60 -2.35 -48.00
N GLN A 130 -17.54 -1.84 -47.38
CA GLN A 130 -16.33 -1.43 -48.09
C GLN A 130 -15.10 -1.83 -47.29
N ASP A 131 -14.37 -2.77 -47.89
CA ASP A 131 -12.99 -3.10 -47.60
C ASP A 131 -12.13 -1.85 -47.90
N ALA A 132 -11.43 -1.34 -46.89
CA ALA A 132 -10.42 -0.31 -47.07
C ALA A 132 -9.30 -0.54 -46.05
N GLU A 133 -8.28 -1.25 -46.53
CA GLU A 133 -6.95 -1.32 -45.94
C GLU A 133 -6.43 0.11 -45.77
N LEU A 134 -6.37 0.59 -44.52
CA LEU A 134 -5.69 1.84 -44.17
C LEU A 134 -4.52 1.51 -43.26
N ASP A 135 -3.36 1.42 -43.91
CA ASP A 135 -2.03 1.48 -43.32
C ASP A 135 -1.87 2.80 -42.57
N ILE A 136 -2.17 2.78 -41.27
CA ILE A 136 -1.88 3.89 -40.35
C ILE A 136 -0.52 3.60 -39.74
N SER A 137 0.52 4.08 -40.44
CA SER A 137 1.85 4.32 -39.88
C SER A 137 1.69 5.13 -38.58
N GLN A 138 1.94 4.47 -37.45
CA GLN A 138 2.06 5.11 -36.14
C GLN A 138 3.34 5.96 -36.11
N GLN A 139 3.24 7.20 -36.57
CA GLN A 139 4.12 8.27 -36.13
C GLN A 139 3.31 9.21 -35.25
N ASN A 140 3.35 8.95 -33.93
CA ASN A 140 2.74 9.81 -32.94
C ASN A 140 3.65 11.04 -32.71
N PRO A 141 3.21 12.29 -32.94
CA PRO A 141 4.05 13.49 -32.82
C PRO A 141 4.25 13.97 -31.38
N PHE A 142 3.65 13.28 -30.40
CA PHE A 142 3.84 13.56 -28.99
C PHE A 142 4.84 12.56 -28.43
N GLY A 143 5.97 13.11 -27.98
CA GLY A 143 7.15 12.38 -27.54
C GLY A 143 6.82 11.19 -26.65
N SER A 144 7.58 10.11 -26.87
CA SER A 144 7.56 8.90 -26.08
C SER A 144 7.53 9.27 -24.60
N ALA A 145 6.37 9.09 -23.95
CA ALA A 145 6.33 9.00 -22.51
C ALA A 145 7.23 7.81 -22.17
N GLU A 146 8.38 8.09 -21.57
CA GLU A 146 9.27 7.08 -21.02
C GLU A 146 8.41 6.11 -20.21
N ALA A 147 8.43 4.83 -20.60
CA ALA A 147 7.78 3.79 -19.83
C ALA A 147 8.25 3.92 -18.38
N PRO A 148 7.38 3.77 -17.36
CA PRO A 148 7.80 3.87 -15.98
C PRO A 148 8.93 2.87 -15.76
N SER A 149 10.13 3.37 -15.48
CA SER A 149 11.26 2.54 -15.09
C SER A 149 10.80 1.63 -13.96
N ASP A 150 10.99 0.32 -14.09
CA ASP A 150 10.57 -0.64 -13.08
C ASP A 150 11.06 -0.20 -11.70
N ASN A 151 10.13 0.00 -10.77
CA ASN A 151 10.46 0.53 -9.46
C ASN A 151 11.22 -0.52 -8.64
N THR A 152 12.53 -0.31 -8.53
CA THR A 152 13.49 -1.18 -7.84
C THR A 152 13.49 -1.05 -6.32
N SER A 153 12.70 -0.15 -5.73
CA SER A 153 12.50 -0.19 -4.28
C SER A 153 11.96 -1.57 -3.91
N GLY A 154 12.15 -2.00 -2.68
CA GLY A 154 11.68 -3.34 -2.35
C GLY A 154 12.75 -4.43 -2.47
N THR A 155 13.83 -4.21 -3.22
CA THR A 155 14.79 -5.28 -3.54
C THR A 155 16.14 -5.02 -2.87
N LYS A 156 16.78 -6.09 -2.38
CA LYS A 156 18.04 -6.02 -1.64
C LYS A 156 19.16 -5.40 -2.49
N ASP A 157 19.22 -5.82 -3.75
CA ASP A 157 20.25 -5.42 -4.72
C ASP A 157 19.68 -4.52 -5.83
N GLY A 158 18.53 -3.91 -5.59
CA GLY A 158 17.90 -2.98 -6.52
C GLY A 158 18.79 -1.78 -6.82
N GLU A 159 18.78 -1.37 -8.09
CA GLU A 159 19.44 -0.15 -8.52
C GLU A 159 18.82 1.05 -7.82
N ILE A 160 19.67 1.92 -7.24
CA ILE A 160 19.20 3.09 -6.48
C ILE A 160 19.26 4.30 -7.40
N PRO A 161 18.11 4.94 -7.70
CA PRO A 161 18.08 6.15 -8.51
C PRO A 161 18.95 7.25 -7.91
N GLU A 162 19.65 8.03 -8.73
CA GLU A 162 20.56 9.09 -8.24
C GLU A 162 19.85 10.11 -7.34
N GLY A 163 18.57 10.41 -7.62
CA GLY A 163 17.74 11.29 -6.81
C GLY A 163 17.51 10.83 -5.36
N VAL A 164 17.72 9.54 -5.07
CA VAL A 164 17.56 8.92 -3.74
C VAL A 164 18.85 8.96 -2.93
N LYS A 165 20.03 9.00 -3.57
CA LYS A 165 21.36 9.01 -2.94
C LYS A 165 21.72 10.38 -2.34
N LYS A 166 20.89 10.86 -1.42
CA LYS A 166 21.04 12.15 -0.73
C LYS A 166 21.17 11.96 0.77
N TRP A 167 21.76 12.95 1.44
CA TRP A 167 21.79 13.01 2.90
C TRP A 167 20.36 12.99 3.48
N ASN A 168 20.14 12.15 4.49
CA ASN A 168 18.87 12.03 5.18
C ASN A 168 18.93 12.72 6.55
N TRP A 169 18.45 13.96 6.58
CA TRP A 169 18.38 14.78 7.79
C TRP A 169 17.51 14.15 8.89
N ALA A 170 16.42 13.49 8.55
CA ALA A 170 15.57 12.83 9.54
C ALA A 170 16.28 11.65 10.22
N ALA A 171 16.99 10.84 9.43
CA ALA A 171 17.77 9.70 9.92
C ALA A 171 18.98 10.14 10.77
N PHE A 172 19.58 11.28 10.44
CA PHE A 172 20.67 11.86 11.23
C PHE A 172 20.19 12.41 12.58
N LEU A 173 19.14 13.24 12.58
CA LEU A 173 18.66 13.95 13.77
C LEU A 173 17.88 13.05 14.73
N MET A 174 17.17 12.06 14.21
CA MET A 174 16.31 11.17 15.01
C MET A 174 16.45 9.70 14.57
N PRO A 175 17.64 9.09 14.68
CA PRO A 175 17.94 7.79 14.09
C PRO A 175 17.03 6.66 14.60
N ALA A 176 16.74 6.63 15.91
CA ALA A 176 15.92 5.59 16.52
C ALA A 176 14.45 5.66 16.06
N ILE A 177 13.85 6.85 16.08
CA ILE A 177 12.44 7.04 15.68
C ILE A 177 12.31 6.82 14.17
N TRP A 178 13.21 7.42 13.38
CA TRP A 178 13.17 7.32 11.93
C TRP A 178 13.28 5.88 11.44
N GLY A 179 14.15 5.07 12.05
CA GLY A 179 14.35 3.68 11.61
C GLY A 179 13.11 2.81 11.72
N ILE A 180 12.22 3.06 12.69
CA ILE A 180 10.97 2.30 12.91
C ILE A 180 10.06 2.42 11.68
N PHE A 181 9.95 3.62 11.13
CA PHE A 181 8.99 3.93 10.05
C PHE A 181 9.60 3.83 8.64
N SER A 182 10.92 3.72 8.55
CA SER A 182 11.66 3.80 7.29
C SER A 182 12.02 2.43 6.69
N GLY A 183 11.65 1.34 7.36
CA GLY A 183 11.93 -0.02 6.90
C GLY A 183 13.41 -0.41 7.06
N VAL A 184 14.11 0.22 8.00
CA VAL A 184 15.54 -0.03 8.27
C VAL A 184 15.64 -0.69 9.64
N PRO A 185 16.04 -1.98 9.76
CA PRO A 185 16.05 -2.71 11.03
C PRO A 185 17.15 -2.27 12.01
N TYR A 186 17.78 -1.12 11.75
CA TYR A 186 18.87 -0.55 12.54
C TYR A 186 18.41 -0.03 13.90
N THR A 187 17.10 0.13 14.11
CA THR A 187 16.53 0.52 15.41
C THR A 187 16.87 -0.47 16.52
N ALA A 188 16.88 -1.77 16.23
CA ALA A 188 17.25 -2.81 17.19
C ALA A 188 18.68 -2.60 17.74
N VAL A 189 19.62 -2.20 16.86
CA VAL A 189 21.00 -1.89 17.23
C VAL A 189 21.06 -0.67 18.15
N LEU A 190 20.29 0.37 17.83
CA LEU A 190 20.23 1.60 18.64
C LEU A 190 19.62 1.36 20.02
N PHE A 191 18.60 0.51 20.13
CA PHE A 191 18.05 0.12 21.43
C PHE A 191 19.04 -0.71 22.25
N GLY A 192 19.78 -1.63 21.61
CA GLY A 192 20.84 -2.37 22.28
C GLY A 192 21.97 -1.47 22.81
N ALA A 193 22.29 -0.39 22.10
CA ALA A 193 23.31 0.57 22.52
C ALA A 193 22.95 1.34 23.79
N ALA A 194 21.68 1.36 24.22
CA ALA A 194 21.24 2.02 25.45
C ALA A 194 21.81 1.40 26.73
N PHE A 195 22.33 0.17 26.67
CA PHE A 195 22.93 -0.54 27.80
C PHE A 195 24.46 -0.39 27.89
N LEU A 196 25.07 0.38 26.98
CA LEU A 196 26.51 0.62 26.97
C LEU A 196 26.91 1.70 28.00
N PRO A 197 28.17 1.71 28.47
CA PRO A 197 28.69 2.80 29.30
C PRO A 197 28.52 4.16 28.60
N PRO A 198 28.28 5.27 29.33
CA PRO A 198 27.87 6.55 28.73
C PRO A 198 28.79 7.09 27.62
N THR A 199 30.11 6.94 27.79
CA THR A 199 31.10 7.39 26.80
C THR A 199 31.03 6.57 25.52
N ILE A 200 30.96 5.24 25.64
CA ILE A 200 30.85 4.32 24.50
C ILE A 200 29.50 4.50 23.82
N GLN A 201 28.42 4.60 24.60
CA GLN A 201 27.07 4.88 24.11
C GLN A 201 27.04 6.14 23.25
N PHE A 202 27.62 7.24 23.72
CA PHE A 202 27.65 8.49 22.96
C PHE A 202 28.35 8.33 21.61
N ILE A 203 29.53 7.69 21.58
CA ILE A 203 30.29 7.45 20.35
C ILE A 203 29.47 6.58 19.38
N VAL A 204 28.85 5.50 19.86
CA VAL A 204 28.02 4.60 19.05
C VAL A 204 26.82 5.35 18.48
N MET A 205 26.11 6.14 19.29
CA MET A 205 24.96 6.91 18.85
C MET A 205 25.33 7.99 17.85
N ALA A 206 26.42 8.73 18.08
CA ALA A 206 26.91 9.75 17.15
C ALA A 206 27.34 9.14 15.80
N GLY A 207 28.11 8.04 15.84
CA GLY A 207 28.53 7.31 14.65
C GLY A 207 27.34 6.75 13.87
N ALA A 208 26.36 6.17 14.57
CA ALA A 208 25.13 5.68 13.96
C ALA A 208 24.31 6.80 13.31
N SER A 209 24.16 7.96 13.96
CA SER A 209 23.50 9.12 13.38
C SER A 209 24.18 9.56 12.09
N LEU A 210 25.51 9.67 12.06
CA LEU A 210 26.26 10.05 10.86
C LEU A 210 26.10 9.01 9.73
N TYR A 211 26.23 7.73 10.06
CA TYR A 211 26.05 6.64 9.11
C TYR A 211 24.64 6.63 8.50
N LEU A 212 23.61 6.76 9.35
CA LEU A 212 22.22 6.83 8.90
C LEU A 212 21.90 8.13 8.16
N GLY A 213 22.56 9.24 8.48
CA GLY A 213 22.50 10.45 7.67
C GLY A 213 23.01 10.22 6.25
N ALA A 214 24.15 9.54 6.11
CA ALA A 214 24.78 9.30 4.81
C ALA A 214 24.05 8.23 3.98
N LYS A 215 23.66 7.11 4.63
CA LYS A 215 23.14 5.91 3.96
C LYS A 215 21.65 5.66 4.20
N GLY A 216 20.99 6.45 5.04
CA GLY A 216 19.61 6.19 5.45
C GLY A 216 18.63 6.10 4.28
N ASN A 217 18.75 6.97 3.28
CA ASN A 217 17.87 6.90 2.10
C ASN A 217 18.09 5.63 1.27
N GLU A 218 19.35 5.19 1.11
CA GLU A 218 19.67 3.95 0.40
C GLU A 218 19.12 2.73 1.15
N LEU A 219 19.33 2.71 2.47
CA LEU A 219 18.83 1.66 3.36
C LEU A 219 17.30 1.62 3.37
N SER A 220 16.60 2.77 3.37
CA SER A 220 15.14 2.80 3.35
C SER A 220 14.55 2.46 1.98
N TRP A 221 15.26 2.78 0.89
CA TRP A 221 14.88 2.37 -0.47
C TRP A 221 14.90 0.85 -0.63
N ARG A 222 15.97 0.22 -0.13
CA ARG A 222 16.12 -1.25 -0.08
C ARG A 222 15.31 -1.88 1.04
N GLY A 223 14.90 -1.12 2.03
CA GLY A 223 14.23 -1.58 3.25
C GLY A 223 12.73 -1.84 3.08
N LYS A 224 12.05 -1.08 2.23
CA LYS A 224 10.61 -1.31 1.92
C LYS A 224 10.27 -1.00 0.46
N LYS A 225 9.15 -1.56 -0.04
CA LYS A 225 8.62 -1.20 -1.36
C LYS A 225 7.93 0.16 -1.28
N TRP A 226 8.28 1.05 -2.20
CA TRP A 226 7.68 2.37 -2.36
C TRP A 226 6.87 2.39 -3.67
N ARG A 227 5.87 3.26 -3.79
CA ARG A 227 5.04 3.34 -5.01
C ARG A 227 5.79 3.95 -6.19
N SER A 228 6.58 4.97 -5.91
CA SER A 228 7.45 5.66 -6.87
C SER A 228 8.56 6.42 -6.13
N VAL A 229 9.51 6.97 -6.87
CA VAL A 229 10.57 7.83 -6.32
C VAL A 229 9.98 9.10 -5.69
N GLU A 230 8.93 9.66 -6.27
CA GLU A 230 8.27 10.89 -5.79
C GLU A 230 7.55 10.62 -4.47
N HIS A 231 6.87 9.46 -4.36
CA HIS A 231 6.22 9.04 -3.11
C HIS A 231 7.25 8.87 -1.98
N PHE A 232 8.42 8.30 -2.29
CA PHE A 232 9.53 8.22 -1.34
C PHE A 232 9.99 9.61 -0.91
N GLN A 233 10.30 10.49 -1.86
CA GLN A 233 10.83 11.82 -1.57
C GLN A 233 9.85 12.67 -0.77
N ALA A 234 8.55 12.61 -1.08
CA ALA A 234 7.52 13.32 -0.33
C ALA A 234 7.48 12.88 1.14
N PHE A 235 7.54 11.57 1.40
CA PHE A 235 7.62 11.02 2.75
C PHE A 235 8.87 11.53 3.49
N HIS A 236 10.05 11.40 2.89
CA HIS A 236 11.31 11.80 3.51
C HIS A 236 11.42 13.33 3.72
N ARG A 237 10.82 14.14 2.84
CA ARG A 237 10.74 15.59 3.00
C ARG A 237 9.88 15.98 4.20
N GLN A 238 8.74 15.32 4.38
CA GLN A 238 7.88 15.54 5.53
C GLN A 238 8.62 15.20 6.83
N TRP A 239 9.22 14.00 6.90
CA TRP A 239 10.01 13.59 8.06
C TRP A 239 11.18 14.53 8.37
N THR A 240 11.88 15.03 7.34
CA THR A 240 12.95 16.01 7.51
C THR A 240 12.42 17.31 8.11
N SER A 241 11.28 17.81 7.64
CA SER A 241 10.64 19.01 8.19
C SER A 241 10.31 18.85 9.67
N TRP A 242 9.72 17.72 10.08
CA TRP A 242 9.43 17.42 11.48
C TRP A 242 10.70 17.31 12.32
N ALA A 243 11.72 16.60 11.84
CA ALA A 243 12.99 16.42 12.53
C ALA A 243 13.70 17.74 12.81
N VAL A 244 13.80 18.60 11.79
CA VAL A 244 14.44 19.90 11.90
C VAL A 244 13.67 20.82 12.86
N LYS A 245 12.34 20.91 12.72
CA LYS A 245 11.52 21.73 13.63
C LYS A 245 11.65 21.30 15.08
N LEU A 246 11.60 20.01 15.37
CA LEU A 246 11.76 19.49 16.73
C LEU A 246 13.16 19.80 17.28
N THR A 247 14.20 19.56 16.48
CA THR A 247 15.59 19.83 16.87
C THR A 247 15.80 21.29 17.22
N VAL A 248 15.30 22.21 16.38
CA VAL A 248 15.39 23.66 16.61
C VAL A 248 14.64 24.06 17.88
N ALA A 249 13.44 23.51 18.12
CA ALA A 249 12.67 23.80 19.32
C ALA A 249 13.39 23.34 20.60
N VAL A 250 13.95 22.13 20.61
CA VAL A 250 14.72 21.60 21.74
C VAL A 250 15.98 22.42 21.98
N ALA A 251 16.72 22.76 20.92
CA ALA A 251 17.92 23.59 21.03
C ALA A 251 17.60 24.98 21.59
N ALA A 252 16.49 25.60 21.17
CA ALA A 252 16.05 26.88 21.69
C ALA A 252 15.70 26.81 23.19
N ILE A 253 14.97 25.77 23.61
CA ILE A 253 14.63 25.55 25.02
C ILE A 253 15.88 25.33 25.86
N LEU A 254 16.82 24.50 25.40
CA LEU A 254 18.09 24.25 26.09
C LEU A 254 18.92 25.53 26.22
N LEU A 255 18.98 26.34 25.16
CA LEU A 255 19.67 27.63 25.18
C LEU A 255 19.04 28.58 26.21
N LEU A 256 17.71 28.71 26.21
CA LEU A 256 17.00 29.53 27.21
C LEU A 256 17.24 29.04 28.64
N TYR A 257 17.26 27.71 28.85
CA TYR A 257 17.57 27.12 30.15
C TYR A 257 18.99 27.45 30.62
N ILE A 258 19.99 27.31 29.73
CA ILE A 258 21.39 27.65 30.05
C ILE A 258 21.51 29.13 30.41
N LEU A 259 20.87 30.02 29.65
CA LEU A 259 20.87 31.46 29.95
C LEU A 259 20.21 31.77 31.30
N ALA A 260 19.10 31.11 31.62
CA ALA A 260 18.40 31.30 32.89
C ALA A 260 19.24 30.83 34.09
N VAL A 261 19.93 29.70 33.98
CA VAL A 261 20.79 29.16 35.06
C VAL A 261 22.12 29.90 35.16
N SER A 262 22.65 30.42 34.06
CA SER A 262 23.92 31.18 34.04
C SER A 262 23.75 32.64 34.45
N GLY A 263 22.52 33.16 34.41
CA GLY A 263 22.16 34.52 34.81
C GLY A 263 21.73 34.67 36.27
N THR A 264 21.68 33.57 37.03
CA THR A 264 21.48 33.51 38.50
C THR A 264 22.81 33.25 39.20
#